data_AF-A0A7C1TA66-F1
#
_entry.id   AF-A0A7C1TA66-F1
#
_cell.length_a   1.000
_cell.length_b   1.000
_cell.length_c   1.000
_cell.angle_alpha   90.00
_cell.angle_beta   90.00
_cell.angle_gamma   90.00
#
_symmetry.space_group_name_H-M   'P 1'
#
loop_
_entity.id
_entity.type
_entity.pdbx_description
1 polymer ?
#
loop_
_entity_poly.entity_id
_entity_poly.type
_entity_poly.pdbx_seq_one_letter_code
_entity_poly.pdbx_strand_id
1 'polypeptide(L)' 'MTLFVITLGFEEKFAVRMITRHGLDRGDRLLLVTGPRTPQSERAASFLCEFARRYYG' A
#
# COMPACT_ATOMS: atom_id res chain seq x y z
N MET A 1 -3.89 -7.43 -14.69
CA MET A 1 -3.12 -7.96 -13.55
C MET A 1 -1.78 -7.26 -13.52
N THR A 2 -1.69 -6.27 -12.64
CA THR A 2 -0.53 -5.42 -12.43
C THR A 2 0.03 -5.68 -11.03
N LEU A 3 1.36 -5.68 -10.91
CA LEU A 3 2.04 -5.69 -9.61
C LEU A 3 2.51 -4.28 -9.28
N PHE A 4 1.95 -3.71 -8.23
CA PHE A 4 2.38 -2.43 -7.68
C PHE A 4 3.44 -2.67 -6.61
N VAL A 5 4.66 -2.19 -6.86
CA VAL A 5 5.77 -2.26 -5.88
C VAL A 5 5.91 -0.91 -5.20
N ILE A 6 5.76 -0.88 -3.89
CA ILE A 6 5.73 0.34 -3.09
C ILE A 6 6.82 0.26 -2.03
N THR A 7 7.77 1.20 -2.06
CA THR A 7 8.68 1.38 -0.94
C THR A 7 7.96 2.12 0.20
N LEU A 8 7.85 1.47 1.35
CA LEU A 8 7.14 1.99 2.52
C LEU A 8 8.14 2.50 3.55
N GLY A 9 8.15 3.82 3.73
CA GLY A 9 8.81 4.48 4.86
C GLY A 9 7.88 4.57 6.07
N PHE A 10 7.88 5.73 6.73
CA PHE A 10 6.98 6.01 7.86
C PHE A 10 5.70 6.76 7.48
N GLU A 11 5.56 7.19 6.22
CA GLU A 11 4.37 7.91 5.74
C GLU A 11 3.71 7.21 4.55
N GLU A 12 2.41 6.95 4.69
CA GLU A 12 1.54 6.25 3.73
C GLU A 12 1.00 7.14 2.60
N LYS A 13 1.07 8.48 2.73
CA LYS A 13 0.41 9.43 1.83
C LYS A 13 0.77 9.25 0.36
N PHE A 14 2.04 8.93 0.09
CA PHE A 14 2.51 8.70 -1.28
C PHE A 14 1.96 7.41 -1.87
N ALA A 15 1.88 6.34 -1.06
CA ALA A 15 1.30 5.08 -1.46
C ALA A 15 -0.21 5.23 -1.73
N VAL A 16 -0.94 5.92 -0.84
CA VAL A 16 -2.36 6.25 -1.04
C VAL A 16 -2.56 7.01 -2.34
N ARG A 17 -1.78 8.07 -2.58
CA ARG A 17 -1.89 8.88 -3.80
C ARG A 17 -1.60 8.07 -5.07
N MET A 18 -0.64 7.14 -5.01
CA MET A 18 -0.34 6.27 -6.14
C MET A 18 -1.52 5.34 -6.42
N ILE A 19 -2.03 4.67 -5.39
CA ILE A 19 -3.19 3.77 -5.48
C ILE A 19 -4.41 4.52 -6.02
N THR A 20 -4.71 5.71 -5.51
CA THR A 20 -5.88 6.49 -6.00
C THR A 20 -5.73 6.98 -7.43
N ARG A 21 -4.51 7.32 -7.86
CA ARG A 21 -4.26 7.80 -9.22
C ARG A 21 -4.34 6.68 -10.25
N HIS A 22 -3.81 5.50 -9.93
CA HIS A 22 -3.80 4.37 -10.85
C HIS A 22 -5.09 3.54 -10.79
N GLY A 23 -5.75 3.52 -9.64
CA GLY A 23 -6.78 2.54 -9.34
C GLY A 23 -6.17 1.16 -9.07
N LEU A 24 -6.98 0.27 -8.51
CA LEU A 24 -6.68 -1.15 -8.39
C LEU A 24 -7.84 -1.93 -8.98
N ASP A 25 -7.54 -2.89 -9.84
CA ASP A 25 -8.52 -3.81 -10.40
C ASP A 25 -8.47 -5.18 -9.70
N ARG A 26 -9.52 -5.97 -9.88
CA ARG A 26 -9.53 -7.35 -9.37
C ARG A 26 -8.36 -8.15 -9.95
N GLY A 27 -7.60 -8.77 -9.05
CA GLY A 27 -6.42 -9.56 -9.39
C GLY A 27 -5.11 -8.77 -9.39
N ASP A 28 -5.15 -7.45 -9.24
CA ASP A 28 -3.93 -6.67 -9.01
C ASP A 28 -3.34 -6.98 -7.63
N ARG A 29 -2.02 -6.83 -7.52
CA ARG A 29 -1.25 -7.17 -6.32
C ARG A 29 -0.43 -5.98 -5.84
N LEU A 30 -0.32 -5.85 -4.53
CA LEU A 30 0.50 -4.85 -3.85
C LEU A 30 1.65 -5.55 -3.14
N LEU A 31 2.88 -5.15 -3.47
CA LEU A 31 4.09 -5.57 -2.75
C LEU A 31 4.66 -4.36 -2.00
N LEU A 32 4.67 -4.44 -0.68
CA LEU A 32 5.27 -3.42 0.19
C LEU A 32 6.71 -3.81 0.51
N VAL A 33 7.65 -2.93 0.19
CA VAL A 33 9.08 -3.08 0.49
C VAL A 33 9.45 -2.05 1.54
N THR A 34 9.90 -2.47 2.70
CA THR A 34 10.32 -1.56 3.78
C THR A 34 11.70 -1.94 4.28
N GLY A 35 12.31 -1.07 5.10
CA GLY A 35 13.52 -1.39 5.85
C GLY A 35 13.22 -2.39 6.99
N PRO A 36 13.93 -2.30 8.12
CA PRO A 36 13.54 -3.08 9.30
C PRO A 36 12.07 -2.87 9.65
N ARG A 37 11.37 -3.95 10.01
CA ARG A 37 9.99 -3.87 10.48
C ARG A 37 9.95 -3.17 11.84
N THR A 38 9.65 -1.88 11.82
CA THR A 38 9.39 -1.08 13.01
C THR A 38 7.88 -0.94 13.25
N PRO A 39 7.44 -0.59 14.48
CA PRO A 39 6.02 -0.33 14.76
C PRO A 39 5.40 0.74 13.85
N GLN A 40 6.19 1.70 13.37
CA GLN A 40 5.74 2.71 12.40
C GLN A 40 5.47 2.07 11.02
N SER A 41 6.41 1.25 10.52
CA SER A 41 6.25 0.57 9.23
C SER A 41 5.07 -0.40 9.24
N GLU A 42 4.83 -1.09 10.35
CA GLU A 42 3.71 -2.01 10.49
C GLU A 42 2.37 -1.27 10.52
N ARG A 43 2.29 -0.14 11.22
CA ARG A 43 1.10 0.72 11.19
C ARG A 43 0.81 1.25 9.78
N ALA A 44 1.83 1.71 9.06
CA ALA A 44 1.66 2.17 7.68
C ALA A 44 1.21 1.04 6.74
N ALA A 45 1.77 -0.17 6.90
CA ALA A 45 1.38 -1.34 6.10
C ALA A 45 -0.06 -1.77 6.39
N SER A 46 -0.45 -1.83 7.67
CA SER A 46 -1.82 -2.14 8.09
C SER A 46 -2.82 -1.11 7.56
N PHE A 47 -2.49 0.19 7.67
CA PHE A 47 -3.31 1.25 7.12
C PHE A 47 -3.53 1.08 5.61
N LEU A 48 -2.47 0.81 4.83
CA LEU A 48 -2.60 0.61 3.38
C LEU A 48 -3.42 -0.62 3.03
N CYS A 49 -3.30 -1.70 3.81
CA CYS A 49 -4.12 -2.90 3.64
C CYS A 49 -5.60 -2.60 3.88
N GLU A 50 -5.93 -1.90 4.97
CA GLU A 50 -7.31 -1.48 5.28
C GLU A 50 -7.86 -0.51 4.24
N PHE A 51 -7.05 0.45 3.80
CA PHE A 51 -7.40 1.39 2.74
C PHE A 51 -7.73 0.65 1.44
N ALA A 52 -6.85 -0.24 0.97
CA ALA A 52 -7.07 -1.01 -0.24
C ALA A 52 -8.35 -1.86 -0.12
N ARG A 53 -8.58 -2.51 1.02
CA ARG A 53 -9.78 -3.32 1.25
C ARG A 53 -11.06 -2.50 1.30
N ARG A 54 -11.00 -1.27 1.85
CA ARG A 54 -12.17 -0.40 1.98
C ARG A 54 -12.62 0.20 0.65
N TYR A 55 -11.68 0.51 -0.25
CA TYR A 55 -11.97 1.25 -1.47
C TYR A 55 -11.90 0.41 -2.76
N TYR A 56 -11.19 -0.72 -2.74
CA TYR A 56 -10.96 -1.57 -3.91
C TYR A 56 -11.29 -3.06 -3.67
N GLY A 57 -11.80 -3.40 -2.49
CA GLY A 57 -12.22 -4.73 -2.07
C GLY A 57 -13.73 -4.93 -2.19
#